data_AF-A0A955IY92-F1
#
_entry.id   AF-A0A955IY92-F1
#
_cell.length_a   1.000
_cell.length_b   1.000
_cell.length_c   1.000
_cell.angle_alpha   90.00
_cell.angle_beta   90.00
_cell.angle_gamma   90.00
#
_symmetry.space_group_name_H-M   'P 1'
#
loop_
_entity.id
_entity.type
_entity.pdbx_description
1 polymer ?
#
loop_
_entity_poly.entity_id
_entity_poly.type
_entity_poly.pdbx_seq_one_letter_code
_entity_poly.pdbx_strand_id
1 'polypeptide(L)'
;MGQIPTDNPEHFSSDSEIDGIARQLVGELRCIECGYDLRGLSIRSLCPECQLPVRATILSIVDPKAEQLAPLTFPRLTGTGLVMWSSGGLLAIMMVWVLRLSELSRDLLDLQWKPWWIPWLGLLGIGVSAVGASALIRPNHRVRRAIAIRAALGVGFYAPLMLIYYTIYSRIDLLSPSPLLSPGMSSLSRSVLRLMLFACIAVIIWGLRPNAVGLAIRSVVVRTGRIDRQSLYAVLLSFLVAAIGDALHLLGAVIGGGVGDVFSALQIVFVSLGSVLLTVGMINIVIDTLRLYPVLVRPGVGLSDIFETNDQKERRAKQS
;
A
#
# COMPACT_ATOMS: atom_id res chain seq x y z
N MET A 1 -41.36 7.02 -17.63
CA MET A 1 -40.12 6.27 -17.90
C MET A 1 -39.09 7.27 -18.42
N GLY A 2 -38.28 7.83 -17.52
CA GLY A 2 -37.22 8.79 -17.87
C GLY A 2 -35.94 8.03 -18.19
N GLN A 3 -35.39 8.26 -19.38
CA GLN A 3 -34.09 7.72 -19.78
C GLN A 3 -33.00 8.39 -18.93
N ILE A 4 -32.23 7.58 -18.20
CA ILE A 4 -31.02 8.01 -17.50
C ILE A 4 -29.92 8.14 -18.57
N PRO A 5 -29.32 9.32 -18.79
CA PRO A 5 -28.19 9.47 -19.69
C PRO A 5 -27.00 8.72 -19.09
N THR A 6 -26.56 7.67 -19.79
CA THR A 6 -25.32 6.97 -19.47
C THR A 6 -24.16 7.82 -19.99
N ASP A 7 -23.56 8.61 -19.11
CA ASP A 7 -22.27 9.24 -19.39
C ASP A 7 -21.22 8.14 -19.62
N ASN A 8 -20.81 8.03 -20.88
CA ASN A 8 -19.66 7.24 -21.29
C ASN A 8 -18.43 7.79 -20.55
N PRO A 9 -17.63 6.96 -19.85
CA PRO A 9 -16.38 7.41 -19.29
C PRO A 9 -15.47 7.82 -20.44
N GLU A 10 -15.37 9.14 -20.59
CA GLU A 10 -14.28 9.89 -21.19
C GLU A 10 -12.99 9.08 -21.33
N HIS A 11 -12.82 8.43 -22.49
CA HIS A 11 -11.52 8.11 -23.06
C HIS A 11 -10.89 9.45 -23.49
N PHE A 12 -10.55 10.28 -22.50
CA PHE A 12 -9.99 11.60 -22.69
C PHE A 12 -8.52 11.49 -23.08
N SER A 13 -8.24 11.91 -24.32
CA SER A 13 -7.13 12.82 -24.65
C SER A 13 -5.67 12.43 -24.36
N SER A 14 -5.30 11.17 -24.10
CA SER A 14 -3.86 10.84 -23.98
C SER A 14 -3.11 11.05 -25.30
N ASP A 15 -3.72 10.66 -26.42
CA ASP A 15 -3.02 10.63 -27.70
C ASP A 15 -2.87 12.04 -28.28
N SER A 16 -3.86 12.93 -28.09
CA SER A 16 -3.74 14.34 -28.49
C SER A 16 -2.72 15.13 -27.66
N GLU A 17 -2.54 14.77 -26.39
CA GLU A 17 -1.56 15.41 -25.50
C GLU A 17 -0.14 14.93 -25.83
N ILE A 18 0.04 13.63 -26.12
CA ILE A 18 1.30 13.08 -26.62
C ILE A 18 1.68 13.70 -27.98
N ASP A 19 0.73 13.84 -28.91
CA ASP A 19 0.97 14.52 -30.20
C ASP A 19 1.30 16.01 -30.01
N GLY A 20 0.70 16.67 -29.01
CA GLY A 20 1.02 18.03 -28.61
C GLY A 20 2.46 18.16 -28.09
N ILE A 21 2.88 17.27 -27.19
CA ILE A 21 4.25 17.23 -26.65
C ILE A 21 5.24 16.87 -27.75
N ALA A 22 4.95 15.87 -28.58
CA ALA A 22 5.79 15.50 -29.71
C ALA A 22 5.93 16.65 -30.71
N ARG A 23 4.84 17.37 -31.03
CA ARG A 23 4.89 18.59 -31.85
C ARG A 23 5.63 19.72 -31.17
N GLN A 24 5.59 19.85 -29.86
CA GLN A 24 6.39 20.85 -29.12
C GLN A 24 7.88 20.48 -29.10
N LEU A 25 8.21 19.20 -28.96
CA LEU A 25 9.59 18.71 -28.96
C LEU A 25 10.22 18.70 -30.36
N VAL A 26 9.42 18.53 -31.42
CA VAL A 26 9.85 18.60 -32.82
C VAL A 26 9.70 20.03 -33.40
N GLY A 27 8.84 20.85 -32.79
CA GLY A 27 8.48 22.21 -33.18
C GLY A 27 9.26 23.30 -32.43
N GLU A 28 8.59 24.37 -32.05
CA GLU A 28 9.18 25.52 -31.34
C GLU A 28 9.39 25.20 -29.85
N LEU A 29 10.61 24.82 -29.47
CA LEU A 29 10.98 24.60 -28.08
C LEU A 29 11.31 25.94 -27.42
N ARG A 30 10.32 26.64 -26.88
CA ARG A 30 10.55 27.94 -26.24
C ARG A 30 11.11 27.79 -24.82
N CYS A 31 12.09 28.62 -24.48
CA CYS A 31 12.66 28.69 -23.14
C CYS A 31 11.58 29.02 -22.10
N ILE A 32 11.53 28.25 -21.01
CA ILE A 32 10.48 28.42 -19.99
C ILE A 32 10.59 29.74 -19.21
N GLU A 33 11.79 30.34 -19.17
CA GLU A 33 12.03 31.57 -18.43
C GLU A 33 11.86 32.83 -19.29
N CYS A 34 12.49 32.87 -20.49
CA CYS A 34 12.49 34.07 -21.35
C CYS A 34 11.67 33.92 -22.64
N GLY A 35 11.18 32.72 -22.98
CA GLY A 35 10.42 32.48 -24.21
C GLY A 35 11.23 32.35 -25.50
N TYR A 36 12.56 32.49 -25.46
CA TYR A 36 13.44 32.36 -26.64
C TYR A 36 13.33 30.98 -27.31
N ASP A 37 13.33 30.91 -28.63
CA ASP A 37 13.25 29.65 -29.38
C ASP A 37 14.58 28.87 -29.30
N LEU A 38 14.55 27.71 -28.65
CA LEU A 38 15.71 26.86 -28.43
C LEU A 38 15.94 25.86 -29.57
N ARG A 39 15.24 26.00 -30.70
CA ARG A 39 15.38 25.08 -31.83
C ARG A 39 16.79 25.13 -32.45
N GLY A 40 17.35 23.95 -32.72
CA GLY A 40 18.71 23.82 -33.29
C GLY A 40 19.85 24.02 -32.29
N LEU A 41 19.55 24.44 -31.05
CA LEU A 41 20.54 24.47 -29.98
C LEU A 41 20.80 23.06 -29.44
N SER A 42 22.03 22.82 -28.98
CA SER A 42 22.38 21.55 -28.35
C SER A 42 21.63 21.40 -27.03
N ILE A 43 21.19 20.19 -26.68
CA ILE A 43 20.62 19.89 -25.35
C ILE A 43 21.61 20.26 -24.22
N ARG A 44 22.91 20.30 -24.51
CA ARG A 44 23.97 20.67 -23.57
C ARG A 44 24.24 22.17 -23.47
N SER A 45 23.71 23.00 -24.38
CA SER A 45 23.97 24.44 -24.37
C SER A 45 23.07 25.18 -23.38
N LEU A 46 23.41 26.46 -23.17
CA LEU A 46 22.62 27.42 -22.42
C LEU A 46 21.74 28.23 -23.37
N CYS A 47 20.61 28.73 -22.89
CA CYS A 47 19.80 29.70 -23.60
C CYS A 47 20.61 31.00 -23.77
N PRO A 48 20.73 31.58 -24.98
CA PRO A 48 21.54 32.77 -25.20
C PRO A 48 21.01 34.01 -24.47
N GLU A 49 19.70 34.11 -24.23
CA GLU A 49 19.06 35.26 -23.59
C GLU A 49 19.19 35.24 -22.06
N CYS A 50 18.81 34.13 -21.42
CA CYS A 50 18.71 34.05 -19.95
C CYS A 50 19.75 33.12 -19.31
N GLN A 51 20.61 32.48 -20.11
CA GLN A 51 21.59 31.47 -19.65
C GLN A 51 20.97 30.23 -18.99
N LEU A 52 19.65 30.05 -19.03
CA LEU A 52 18.99 28.84 -18.55
C LEU A 52 19.41 27.64 -19.41
N PRO A 53 19.87 26.52 -18.83
CA PRO A 53 20.29 25.36 -19.63
C PRO A 53 19.12 24.75 -20.40
N VAL A 54 19.30 24.45 -21.70
CA VAL A 54 18.23 23.97 -22.60
C VAL A 54 17.53 22.71 -22.06
N ARG A 55 18.31 21.80 -21.49
CA ARG A 55 17.80 20.58 -20.83
C ARG A 55 16.83 20.86 -19.66
N ALA A 56 16.93 22.00 -18.97
CA ALA A 56 15.98 22.40 -17.92
C ALA A 56 14.58 22.56 -18.52
N THR A 57 14.51 23.34 -19.61
CA THR A 57 13.28 23.61 -20.36
C THR A 57 12.67 22.33 -20.91
N ILE A 58 13.49 21.45 -21.49
CA ILE A 58 13.03 20.14 -21.96
C ILE A 58 12.46 19.32 -20.80
N LEU A 59 13.15 19.24 -19.66
CA LEU A 59 12.64 18.51 -18.50
C LEU A 59 11.35 19.09 -17.95
N SER A 60 11.20 20.41 -17.89
CA SER A 60 9.97 21.03 -17.40
C SER A 60 8.77 20.79 -18.33
N ILE A 61 9.01 20.65 -19.64
CA ILE A 61 7.95 20.34 -20.62
C ILE A 61 7.63 18.84 -20.60
N VAL A 62 8.66 17.99 -20.55
CA VAL A 62 8.51 16.52 -20.57
C VAL A 62 7.99 15.97 -19.24
N ASP A 63 8.38 16.57 -18.11
CA ASP A 63 7.92 16.23 -16.77
C ASP A 63 7.68 17.49 -15.93
N PRO A 64 6.54 18.19 -16.11
CA PRO A 64 6.19 19.38 -15.33
C PRO A 64 6.03 19.10 -13.83
N LYS A 65 6.00 17.82 -13.43
CA LYS A 65 5.91 17.40 -12.02
C LYS A 65 7.25 16.92 -11.45
N ALA A 66 8.37 17.12 -12.16
CA ALA A 66 9.71 16.75 -11.70
C ALA A 66 10.05 17.41 -10.34
N GLU A 67 9.64 18.67 -10.14
CA GLU A 67 9.89 19.41 -8.89
C GLU A 67 9.15 18.86 -7.67
N GLN A 68 8.08 18.09 -7.89
CA GLN A 68 7.34 17.42 -6.82
C GLN A 68 8.11 16.21 -6.25
N LEU A 69 9.16 15.76 -6.94
CA LEU A 69 10.03 14.67 -6.51
C LEU A 69 11.11 15.17 -5.53
N ALA A 70 10.69 15.73 -4.39
CA ALA A 70 11.62 16.08 -3.33
C ALA A 70 12.40 14.83 -2.87
N PRO A 71 13.74 14.90 -2.73
CA PRO A 71 14.55 13.75 -2.40
C PRO A 71 14.10 13.11 -1.08
N LEU A 72 14.16 11.78 -1.02
CA LEU A 72 13.93 11.03 0.21
C LEU A 72 15.08 11.31 1.18
N THR A 73 14.78 11.52 2.46
CA THR A 73 15.81 11.77 3.47
C THR A 73 16.67 10.50 3.67
N PHE A 74 16.03 9.33 3.68
CA PHE A 74 16.69 8.03 3.87
C PHE A 74 16.12 6.99 2.89
N PRO A 75 16.55 6.99 1.60
CA PRO A 75 15.95 6.15 0.56
C PRO A 75 16.01 4.65 0.89
N ARG A 76 17.13 4.17 1.42
CA ARG A 76 17.31 2.77 1.85
C ARG A 76 16.37 2.38 2.99
N LEU A 77 16.25 3.24 4.02
CA LEU A 77 15.38 2.98 5.16
C LEU A 77 13.91 2.98 4.75
N THR A 78 13.48 3.94 3.94
CA THR A 78 12.11 4.01 3.43
C THR A 78 11.77 2.81 2.55
N GLY A 79 12.69 2.42 1.65
CA GLY A 79 12.50 1.26 0.78
C GLY A 79 12.43 -0.06 1.54
N THR A 80 13.38 -0.30 2.46
CA THR A 80 13.38 -1.51 3.31
C THR A 80 12.16 -1.54 4.23
N GLY A 81 11.81 -0.41 4.85
CA GLY A 81 10.63 -0.29 5.70
C GLY A 81 9.32 -0.58 4.96
N LEU A 82 9.19 -0.12 3.71
CA LEU A 82 8.01 -0.42 2.88
C LEU A 82 7.87 -1.93 2.60
N VAL A 83 8.98 -2.62 2.31
CA VAL A 83 8.99 -4.08 2.09
C VAL A 83 8.73 -4.84 3.39
N MET A 84 9.36 -4.44 4.50
CA MET A 84 9.11 -5.04 5.83
C MET A 84 7.65 -4.89 6.26
N TRP A 85 7.05 -3.72 5.98
CA TRP A 85 5.65 -3.44 6.28
C TRP A 85 4.70 -4.44 5.60
N SER A 86 4.81 -4.60 4.29
CA SER A 86 3.95 -5.47 3.50
C SER A 86 4.22 -6.96 3.77
N SER A 87 5.50 -7.37 3.79
CA SER A 87 5.89 -8.76 4.00
C SER A 87 5.58 -9.26 5.41
N GLY A 88 5.76 -8.43 6.44
CA GLY A 88 5.36 -8.76 7.81
C GLY A 88 3.85 -8.95 7.94
N GLY A 89 3.07 -8.11 7.26
CA GLY A 89 1.60 -8.25 7.19
C GLY A 89 1.17 -9.54 6.50
N LEU A 90 1.79 -9.88 5.35
CA LEU A 90 1.52 -11.14 4.66
C LEU A 90 1.90 -12.34 5.51
N LEU A 91 3.05 -12.31 6.19
CA LEU A 91 3.47 -13.38 7.10
C LEU A 91 2.42 -13.63 8.18
N ALA A 92 1.91 -12.56 8.82
CA ALA A 92 0.86 -12.69 9.83
C ALA A 92 -0.41 -13.36 9.28
N ILE A 93 -0.83 -13.01 8.06
CA ILE A 93 -1.99 -13.62 7.38
C ILE A 93 -1.74 -15.10 7.08
N MET A 94 -0.55 -15.45 6.58
CA MET A 94 -0.20 -16.85 6.31
C MET A 94 -0.21 -17.69 7.60
N MET A 95 0.23 -17.14 8.72
CA MET A 95 0.16 -17.83 10.02
C MET A 95 -1.30 -18.06 10.46
N VAL A 96 -2.21 -17.12 10.20
CA VAL A 96 -3.65 -17.34 10.44
C VAL A 96 -4.18 -18.47 9.57
N TRP A 97 -3.80 -18.55 8.29
CA TRP A 97 -4.17 -19.68 7.43
C TRP A 97 -3.67 -21.02 7.95
N VAL A 98 -2.44 -21.09 8.44
CA VAL A 98 -1.90 -22.32 9.05
C VAL A 98 -2.74 -22.73 10.26
N LEU A 99 -3.14 -21.78 11.11
CA LEU A 99 -4.05 -22.06 12.22
C LEU A 99 -5.38 -22.60 11.70
N ARG A 100 -6.04 -21.93 10.75
CA ARG A 100 -7.33 -22.38 10.19
C ARG A 100 -7.26 -23.74 9.51
N LEU A 101 -6.17 -24.04 8.80
CA LEU A 101 -5.93 -25.36 8.20
C LEU A 101 -5.74 -26.44 9.27
N SER A 102 -5.06 -26.12 10.38
CA SER A 102 -4.91 -27.06 11.49
C SER A 102 -6.26 -27.41 12.15
N GLU A 103 -7.17 -26.44 12.26
CA GLU A 103 -8.54 -26.64 12.73
C GLU A 103 -9.30 -27.56 11.77
N LEU A 104 -9.31 -27.22 10.48
CA LEU A 104 -9.96 -28.03 9.45
C LEU A 104 -9.42 -29.46 9.40
N SER A 105 -8.11 -29.65 9.56
CA SER A 105 -7.49 -30.98 9.57
C SER A 105 -7.93 -31.82 10.77
N ARG A 106 -8.20 -31.19 11.90
CA ARG A 106 -8.72 -31.89 13.09
C ARG A 106 -10.16 -32.31 12.89
N ASP A 107 -10.99 -31.40 12.39
CA ASP A 107 -12.43 -31.65 12.30
C ASP A 107 -12.77 -32.61 11.15
N LEU A 108 -12.02 -32.58 10.04
CA LEU A 108 -12.27 -33.44 8.87
C LEU A 108 -11.48 -34.75 8.86
N LEU A 109 -10.24 -34.75 9.38
CA LEU A 109 -9.32 -35.90 9.27
C LEU A 109 -8.96 -36.50 10.63
N ASP A 110 -9.52 -35.99 11.72
CA ASP A 110 -9.16 -36.36 13.11
C ASP A 110 -7.65 -36.25 13.41
N LEU A 111 -6.95 -35.38 12.69
CA LEU A 111 -5.52 -35.12 12.90
C LEU A 111 -5.34 -34.16 14.09
N GLN A 112 -4.72 -34.64 15.17
CA GLN A 112 -4.47 -33.82 16.37
C GLN A 112 -3.27 -32.87 16.27
N TRP A 113 -3.07 -32.24 15.11
CA TRP A 113 -2.01 -31.26 14.94
C TRP A 113 -2.36 -29.94 15.67
N LYS A 114 -1.47 -29.50 16.57
CA LYS A 114 -1.62 -28.30 17.40
C LYS A 114 -0.36 -27.43 17.32
N PRO A 115 -0.24 -26.53 16.33
CA PRO A 115 0.99 -25.80 16.12
C PRO A 115 1.07 -24.57 17.04
N TRP A 116 1.39 -24.78 18.32
CA TRP A 116 1.39 -23.77 19.38
C TRP A 116 2.35 -22.59 19.17
N TRP A 117 3.35 -22.73 18.28
CA TRP A 117 4.32 -21.69 17.93
C TRP A 117 3.85 -20.75 16.82
N ILE A 118 2.82 -21.12 16.05
CA ILE A 118 2.31 -20.33 14.92
C ILE A 118 1.76 -18.96 15.33
N PRO A 119 0.98 -18.81 16.42
CA PRO A 119 0.53 -17.49 16.87
C PRO A 119 1.70 -16.55 17.17
N TRP A 120 2.81 -17.06 17.70
CA TRP A 120 4.00 -16.25 17.98
C TRP A 120 4.68 -15.76 16.70
N LEU A 121 4.75 -16.59 15.66
CA LEU A 121 5.24 -16.14 14.35
C LEU A 121 4.32 -15.12 13.70
N GLY A 122 3.00 -15.26 13.87
CA GLY A 122 2.05 -14.25 13.41
C GLY A 122 2.25 -12.91 14.11
N LEU A 123 2.46 -12.94 15.43
CA LEU A 123 2.79 -11.76 16.22
C LEU A 123 4.12 -11.13 15.80
N LEU A 124 5.14 -11.95 15.52
CA LEU A 124 6.41 -11.49 14.95
C LEU A 124 6.19 -10.80 13.60
N GLY A 125 5.35 -11.35 12.71
CA GLY A 125 4.96 -10.72 11.44
C GLY A 125 4.32 -9.35 11.63
N ILE A 126 3.39 -9.22 12.58
CA ILE A 126 2.78 -7.93 12.95
C ILE A 126 3.87 -6.96 13.47
N GLY A 127 4.83 -7.45 14.27
CA GLY A 127 5.97 -6.68 14.78
C GLY A 127 6.88 -6.14 13.68
N VAL A 128 7.30 -7.02 12.77
CA VAL A 128 8.08 -6.64 11.58
C VAL A 128 7.32 -5.62 10.74
N SER A 129 6.01 -5.81 10.57
CA SER A 129 5.16 -4.88 9.84
C SER A 129 5.11 -3.50 10.51
N ALA A 130 4.98 -3.45 11.84
CA ALA A 130 4.97 -2.22 12.63
C ALA A 130 6.29 -1.44 12.52
N VAL A 131 7.43 -2.14 12.64
CA VAL A 131 8.77 -1.54 12.46
C VAL A 131 8.92 -1.00 11.05
N GLY A 132 8.49 -1.75 10.02
CA GLY A 132 8.52 -1.28 8.64
C GLY A 132 7.65 -0.04 8.41
N ALA A 133 6.44 0.00 8.99
CA ALA A 133 5.52 1.12 8.93
C ALA A 133 6.09 2.40 9.58
N SER A 134 6.92 2.27 10.62
CA SER A 134 7.54 3.40 11.31
C SER A 134 8.44 4.24 10.37
N ALA A 135 9.09 3.60 9.41
CA ALA A 135 9.90 4.28 8.38
C ALA A 135 9.05 5.16 7.45
N LEU A 136 7.73 4.92 7.39
CA LEU A 136 6.79 5.65 6.54
C LEU A 136 6.17 6.87 7.23
N ILE A 137 6.48 7.18 8.49
CA ILE A 137 5.89 8.33 9.21
C ILE A 137 6.30 9.65 8.55
N ARG A 138 7.59 9.80 8.19
CA ARG A 138 8.12 11.02 7.58
C ARG A 138 9.20 10.70 6.53
N PRO A 139 8.81 10.19 5.34
CA PRO A 139 9.76 9.75 4.32
C PRO A 139 10.61 10.89 3.71
N ASN A 140 10.17 12.14 3.82
CA ASN A 140 10.90 13.32 3.38
C ASN A 140 10.56 14.57 4.22
N HIS A 141 11.38 15.61 4.11
CA HIS A 141 11.25 16.84 4.89
C HIS A 141 10.00 17.67 4.53
N ARG A 142 9.46 17.55 3.30
CA ARG A 142 8.30 18.31 2.81
C ARG A 142 6.95 17.71 3.19
N VAL A 143 6.91 16.54 3.85
CA VAL A 143 5.65 15.98 4.35
C VAL A 143 5.03 16.94 5.38
N ARG A 144 3.80 17.37 5.12
CA ARG A 144 3.02 18.22 6.04
C ARG A 144 2.92 17.53 7.40
N ARG A 145 3.10 18.28 8.50
CA ARG A 145 3.04 17.76 9.89
C ARG A 145 1.77 16.97 10.17
N ALA A 146 0.62 17.41 9.65
CA ALA A 146 -0.65 16.71 9.80
C ALA A 146 -0.63 15.27 9.22
N ILE A 147 0.04 15.06 8.08
CA ILE A 147 0.17 13.73 7.46
C ILE A 147 1.10 12.86 8.29
N ALA A 148 2.20 13.41 8.80
CA ALA A 148 3.12 12.68 9.67
C ALA A 148 2.46 12.25 10.99
N ILE A 149 1.68 13.14 11.61
CA ILE A 149 0.90 12.82 12.83
C ILE A 149 -0.11 11.71 12.53
N ARG A 150 -0.86 11.81 11.43
CA ARG A 150 -1.81 10.78 10.99
C ARG A 150 -1.12 9.43 10.76
N ALA A 151 0.06 9.41 10.15
CA ALA A 151 0.83 8.19 9.96
C ALA A 151 1.33 7.63 11.30
N ALA A 152 1.81 8.48 12.22
CA ALA A 152 2.22 8.08 13.56
C ALA A 152 1.06 7.48 14.37
N LEU A 153 -0.15 8.06 14.27
CA LEU A 153 -1.36 7.48 14.84
C LEU A 153 -1.64 6.09 14.26
N GLY A 154 -1.56 5.93 12.94
CA GLY A 154 -1.66 4.64 12.28
C GLY A 154 -0.66 3.62 12.83
N VAL A 155 0.62 3.99 12.96
CA VAL A 155 1.66 3.12 13.55
C VAL A 155 1.34 2.77 15.01
N GLY A 156 0.82 3.72 15.79
CA GLY A 156 0.41 3.47 17.18
C GLY A 156 -0.67 2.39 17.33
N PHE A 157 -1.55 2.23 16.33
CA PHE A 157 -2.59 1.21 16.32
C PHE A 157 -2.07 -0.24 16.13
N TYR A 158 -0.77 -0.43 15.85
CA TYR A 158 -0.18 -1.77 15.92
C TYR A 158 -0.16 -2.35 17.34
N ALA A 159 -0.05 -1.51 18.38
CA ALA A 159 -0.07 -1.97 19.76
C ALA A 159 -1.41 -2.65 20.16
N PRO A 160 -2.59 -2.02 20.00
CA PRO A 160 -3.86 -2.70 20.24
C PRO A 160 -4.07 -3.86 19.28
N LEU A 161 -3.63 -3.77 18.02
CA LEU A 161 -3.71 -4.88 17.06
C LEU A 161 -2.96 -6.14 17.58
N MET A 162 -1.74 -5.98 18.10
CA MET A 162 -0.96 -7.08 18.68
C MET A 162 -1.64 -7.69 19.90
N LEU A 163 -2.19 -6.86 20.80
CA LEU A 163 -2.90 -7.34 22.00
C LEU A 163 -4.16 -8.13 21.63
N ILE A 164 -4.94 -7.63 20.67
CA ILE A 164 -6.15 -8.29 20.17
C ILE A 164 -5.77 -9.61 19.48
N TYR A 165 -4.76 -9.59 18.61
CA TYR A 165 -4.26 -10.79 17.93
C TYR A 165 -3.82 -11.87 18.93
N TYR A 166 -3.00 -11.50 19.92
CA TYR A 166 -2.54 -12.41 20.96
C TYR A 166 -3.73 -12.98 21.75
N THR A 167 -4.72 -12.15 22.10
CA THR A 167 -5.91 -12.57 22.83
C THR A 167 -6.72 -13.60 22.03
N ILE A 168 -6.97 -13.35 20.74
CA ILE A 168 -7.69 -14.29 19.87
C ILE A 168 -6.89 -15.58 19.75
N TYR A 169 -5.67 -15.52 19.20
CA TYR A 169 -4.98 -16.72 18.72
C TYR A 169 -4.21 -17.49 19.79
N SER A 170 -3.72 -16.80 20.83
CA SER A 170 -2.94 -17.45 21.91
C SER A 170 -3.77 -17.74 23.16
N ARG A 171 -4.90 -17.06 23.39
CA ARG A 171 -5.77 -17.36 24.55
C ARG A 171 -7.05 -18.07 24.17
N ILE A 172 -7.81 -17.55 23.20
CA ILE A 172 -9.11 -18.12 22.85
C ILE A 172 -8.95 -19.36 21.96
N ASP A 173 -8.21 -19.26 20.85
CA ASP A 173 -8.09 -20.35 19.86
C ASP A 173 -7.32 -21.57 20.41
N LEU A 174 -6.41 -21.38 21.38
CA LEU A 174 -5.76 -22.51 22.06
C LEU A 174 -6.71 -23.31 22.96
N LEU A 175 -7.71 -22.66 23.55
CA LEU A 175 -8.70 -23.30 24.44
C LEU A 175 -9.91 -23.85 23.67
N SER A 176 -10.34 -23.14 22.62
CA SER A 176 -11.53 -23.43 21.82
C SER A 176 -11.19 -23.47 20.32
N PRO A 177 -10.62 -24.59 19.83
CA PRO A 177 -9.97 -24.65 18.53
C PRO A 177 -10.92 -24.82 17.33
N SER A 178 -12.24 -24.90 17.51
CA SER A 178 -13.18 -25.10 16.39
C SER A 178 -14.16 -23.92 16.22
N PRO A 179 -13.70 -22.73 15.78
CA PRO A 179 -14.58 -21.57 15.57
C PRO A 179 -15.71 -21.80 14.58
N LEU A 180 -15.47 -22.59 13.54
CA LEU A 180 -16.37 -22.69 12.38
C LEU A 180 -17.42 -23.78 12.56
N LEU A 181 -17.03 -24.95 13.08
CA LEU A 181 -17.92 -26.11 13.17
C LEU A 181 -18.49 -26.32 14.57
N SER A 182 -17.87 -25.73 15.61
CA SER A 182 -18.31 -25.87 17.00
C SER A 182 -17.99 -24.59 17.79
N PRO A 183 -18.68 -23.47 17.49
CA PRO A 183 -18.29 -22.13 17.91
C PRO A 183 -18.11 -21.92 19.43
N GLY A 184 -18.63 -22.83 20.27
CA GLY A 184 -18.43 -22.84 21.72
C GLY A 184 -18.98 -21.60 22.42
N MET A 185 -18.79 -21.51 23.74
CA MET A 185 -19.28 -20.36 24.54
C MET A 185 -18.52 -19.04 24.27
N SER A 186 -17.33 -19.12 23.65
CA SER A 186 -16.47 -17.96 23.37
C SER A 186 -16.69 -17.35 21.98
N SER A 187 -17.76 -17.72 21.27
CA SER A 187 -18.00 -17.27 19.90
C SER A 187 -18.23 -15.75 19.79
N LEU A 188 -19.04 -15.19 20.69
CA LEU A 188 -19.38 -13.76 20.70
C LEU A 188 -18.17 -12.88 20.97
N SER A 189 -17.37 -13.21 22.00
CA SER A 189 -16.16 -12.46 22.33
C SER A 189 -15.14 -12.50 21.20
N ARG A 190 -15.02 -13.65 20.51
CA ARG A 190 -14.15 -13.79 19.32
C ARG A 190 -14.60 -12.86 18.19
N SER A 191 -15.90 -12.81 17.85
CA SER A 191 -16.40 -11.92 16.79
C SER A 191 -16.19 -10.44 17.12
N VAL A 192 -16.44 -10.02 18.35
CA VAL A 192 -16.19 -8.63 18.79
C VAL A 192 -14.71 -8.28 18.66
N LEU A 193 -13.81 -9.15 19.13
CA LEU A 193 -12.36 -8.95 19.01
C LEU A 193 -11.91 -8.89 17.55
N ARG A 194 -12.49 -9.70 16.66
CA ARG A 194 -12.21 -9.64 15.21
C ARG A 194 -12.66 -8.33 14.57
N LEU A 195 -13.83 -7.81 14.93
CA LEU A 195 -14.27 -6.50 14.48
C LEU A 195 -13.34 -5.38 14.96
N MET A 196 -12.88 -5.44 16.21
CA MET A 196 -11.86 -4.50 16.72
C MET A 196 -10.53 -4.64 16.00
N LEU A 197 -10.11 -5.86 15.66
CA LEU A 197 -8.92 -6.14 14.85
C LEU A 197 -9.03 -5.47 13.47
N PHE A 198 -10.17 -5.63 12.78
CA PHE A 198 -10.43 -4.98 11.49
C PHE A 198 -10.44 -3.45 11.60
N ALA A 199 -11.04 -2.90 12.66
CA ALA A 199 -11.02 -1.46 12.91
C ALA A 199 -9.58 -0.95 13.09
N CYS A 200 -8.73 -1.66 13.84
CA CYS A 200 -7.32 -1.29 14.00
C CYS A 200 -6.59 -1.28 12.66
N ILE A 201 -6.79 -2.32 11.82
CA ILE A 201 -6.17 -2.38 10.49
C ILE A 201 -6.67 -1.25 9.58
N ALA A 202 -7.97 -0.94 9.61
CA ALA A 202 -8.52 0.18 8.86
C ALA A 202 -7.88 1.52 9.27
N VAL A 203 -7.65 1.76 10.56
CA VAL A 203 -6.95 2.95 11.05
C VAL A 203 -5.48 2.96 10.62
N ILE A 204 -4.78 1.82 10.66
CA ILE A 204 -3.40 1.68 10.16
C ILE A 204 -3.32 2.05 8.68
N ILE A 205 -4.17 1.43 7.84
CA ILE A 205 -4.21 1.69 6.39
C ILE A 205 -4.56 3.16 6.13
N TRP A 206 -5.58 3.69 6.80
CA TRP A 206 -5.97 5.09 6.69
C TRP A 206 -4.82 6.03 7.09
N GLY A 207 -4.08 5.71 8.15
CA GLY A 207 -2.93 6.48 8.63
C GLY A 207 -1.77 6.51 7.64
N LEU A 208 -1.38 5.35 7.11
CA LEU A 208 -0.19 5.18 6.27
C LEU A 208 -0.43 5.50 4.79
N ARG A 209 -1.67 5.39 4.31
CA ARG A 209 -2.02 5.52 2.89
C ARG A 209 -1.49 6.79 2.21
N PRO A 210 -1.61 8.01 2.77
CA PRO A 210 -1.11 9.21 2.09
C PRO A 210 0.39 9.15 1.79
N ASN A 211 1.19 8.60 2.72
CA ASN A 211 2.62 8.45 2.55
C ASN A 211 2.95 7.33 1.55
N ALA A 212 2.27 6.19 1.62
CA ALA A 212 2.45 5.09 0.67
C ALA A 212 2.12 5.51 -0.78
N VAL A 213 1.00 6.20 -0.98
CA VAL A 213 0.61 6.75 -2.29
C VAL A 213 1.62 7.79 -2.76
N GLY A 214 2.09 8.66 -1.86
CA GLY A 214 3.13 9.64 -2.16
C GLY A 214 4.46 9.00 -2.60
N LEU A 215 4.80 7.81 -2.11
CA LEU A 215 5.95 7.04 -2.57
C LEU A 215 5.69 6.38 -3.92
N ALA A 216 4.50 5.80 -4.12
CA ALA A 216 4.13 5.15 -5.38
C ALA A 216 4.16 6.14 -6.57
N ILE A 217 3.61 7.34 -6.40
CA ILE A 217 3.59 8.41 -7.42
C ILE A 217 5.01 8.78 -7.91
N ARG A 218 6.03 8.60 -7.06
CA ARG A 218 7.44 8.86 -7.43
C ARG A 218 8.03 7.81 -8.35
N SER A 219 7.42 6.62 -8.41
CA SER A 219 7.92 5.56 -9.26
C SER A 219 7.53 5.81 -10.71
N VAL A 220 8.51 5.72 -11.61
CA VAL A 220 8.30 5.73 -13.06
C VAL A 220 7.29 4.65 -13.48
N VAL A 221 7.23 3.55 -12.73
CA VAL A 221 6.31 2.43 -12.96
C VAL A 221 4.84 2.87 -12.84
N VAL A 222 4.50 3.76 -11.89
CA VAL A 222 3.14 4.34 -11.79
C VAL A 222 2.84 5.27 -12.97
N ARG A 223 3.85 5.99 -13.48
CA ARG A 223 3.68 6.87 -14.65
C ARG A 223 3.48 6.09 -15.95
N THR A 224 4.04 4.88 -16.05
CA THR A 224 3.80 3.98 -17.19
C THR A 224 2.45 3.24 -17.15
N GLY A 225 1.57 3.56 -16.18
CA GLY A 225 0.24 2.95 -16.06
C GLY A 225 0.23 1.47 -15.65
N ARG A 226 1.39 0.89 -15.27
CA ARG A 226 1.51 -0.54 -14.95
C ARG A 226 1.12 -0.89 -13.52
N ILE A 227 0.98 0.09 -12.63
CA ILE A 227 0.58 -0.13 -11.23
C ILE A 227 -0.83 0.42 -11.04
N ASP A 228 -1.71 -0.46 -10.59
CA ASP A 228 -3.10 -0.14 -10.34
C ASP A 228 -3.25 0.74 -9.10
N ARG A 229 -4.01 1.83 -9.20
CA ARG A 229 -4.17 2.82 -8.11
C ARG A 229 -5.09 2.32 -6.99
N GLN A 230 -5.65 1.12 -7.13
CA GLN A 230 -6.77 0.63 -6.33
C GLN A 230 -6.42 -0.44 -5.27
N SER A 231 -5.17 -0.92 -5.19
CA SER A 231 -4.82 -2.09 -4.37
C SER A 231 -5.10 -1.94 -2.87
N LEU A 232 -4.82 -0.78 -2.27
CA LEU A 232 -5.10 -0.54 -0.83
C LEU A 232 -6.60 -0.48 -0.51
N TYR A 233 -7.43 0.00 -1.43
CA TYR A 233 -8.87 0.01 -1.24
C TYR A 233 -9.48 -1.37 -1.42
N ALA A 234 -8.96 -2.18 -2.34
CA ALA A 234 -9.36 -3.57 -2.49
C ALA A 234 -9.10 -4.36 -1.19
N VAL A 235 -7.97 -4.11 -0.53
CA VAL A 235 -7.65 -4.71 0.78
C VAL A 235 -8.61 -4.25 1.87
N LEU A 236 -8.94 -2.95 1.94
CA LEU A 236 -9.94 -2.43 2.87
C LEU A 236 -11.33 -3.03 2.63
N LEU A 237 -11.72 -3.17 1.37
CA LEU A 237 -12.98 -3.80 0.97
C LEU A 237 -13.02 -5.27 1.38
N SER A 238 -11.91 -5.98 1.24
CA SER A 238 -11.79 -7.38 1.69
C SER A 238 -12.03 -7.52 3.20
N PHE A 239 -11.50 -6.58 4.00
CA PHE A 239 -11.81 -6.51 5.43
C PHE A 239 -13.28 -6.21 5.70
N LEU A 240 -13.89 -5.31 4.94
CA LEU A 240 -15.32 -4.99 5.08
C LEU A 240 -16.19 -6.23 4.82
N VAL A 241 -15.89 -7.02 3.79
CA VAL A 241 -16.59 -8.28 3.49
C VAL A 241 -16.49 -9.25 4.67
N ALA A 242 -15.30 -9.43 5.25
CA ALA A 242 -15.13 -10.29 6.44
C ALA A 242 -15.85 -9.74 7.69
N ALA A 243 -15.81 -8.42 7.89
CA ALA A 243 -16.48 -7.75 9.01
C ALA A 243 -18.00 -7.88 8.95
N ILE A 244 -18.60 -7.84 7.75
CA ILE A 244 -20.03 -8.11 7.56
C ILE A 244 -20.38 -9.51 8.06
N GLY A 245 -19.55 -10.51 7.75
CA GLY A 245 -19.74 -11.87 8.27
C GLY A 245 -19.75 -11.92 9.80
N ASP A 246 -18.78 -11.28 10.46
CA ASP A 246 -18.73 -11.22 11.93
C ASP A 246 -19.92 -10.45 12.53
N ALA A 247 -20.43 -9.41 11.85
CA ALA A 247 -21.62 -8.68 12.28
C ALA A 247 -22.90 -9.52 12.15
N LEU A 248 -23.05 -10.30 11.07
CA LEU A 248 -24.16 -11.23 10.89
C LEU A 248 -24.20 -12.29 11.98
N HIS A 249 -23.04 -12.79 12.41
CA HIS A 249 -22.95 -13.73 13.53
C HIS A 249 -23.46 -13.14 14.85
N LEU A 250 -23.04 -11.91 15.17
CA LEU A 250 -23.55 -11.21 16.36
C LEU A 250 -25.06 -11.00 16.31
N LEU A 251 -25.62 -10.69 15.13
CA LEU A 251 -27.05 -10.54 14.93
C LEU A 251 -27.80 -11.88 15.07
N GLY A 252 -27.26 -12.96 14.50
CA GLY A 252 -27.83 -14.31 14.59
C GLY A 252 -27.90 -14.82 16.03
N ALA A 253 -26.90 -14.50 16.84
CA ALA A 253 -26.88 -14.85 18.27
C ALA A 253 -27.98 -14.15 19.09
N VAL A 254 -28.48 -13.00 18.65
CA VAL A 254 -29.57 -12.27 19.32
C VAL A 254 -30.94 -12.80 18.90
N ILE A 255 -31.11 -13.15 17.62
CA ILE A 255 -32.42 -13.57 17.07
C ILE A 255 -32.77 -15.00 17.47
N GLY A 256 -31.78 -15.91 17.53
CA GLY A 256 -31.99 -17.32 17.85
C GLY A 256 -32.81 -18.09 16.81
N GLY A 257 -33.04 -19.38 17.06
CA GLY A 257 -33.83 -20.27 16.20
C GLY A 257 -33.25 -20.49 14.80
N GLY A 258 -34.07 -20.98 13.86
CA GLY A 258 -33.62 -21.32 12.50
C GLY A 258 -33.10 -20.13 11.67
N VAL A 259 -33.49 -18.89 12.01
CA VAL A 259 -32.92 -17.70 11.37
C VAL A 259 -31.46 -17.49 11.79
N GLY A 260 -31.11 -17.83 13.04
CA GLY A 260 -29.73 -17.81 13.52
C GLY A 260 -28.81 -18.77 12.76
N ASP A 261 -29.31 -19.94 12.36
CA ASP A 261 -28.57 -20.92 11.56
C ASP A 261 -28.23 -20.37 10.17
N VAL A 262 -29.18 -19.66 9.53
CA VAL A 262 -28.96 -18.99 8.24
C VAL A 262 -27.89 -17.91 8.36
N PHE A 263 -27.92 -17.08 9.41
CA PHE A 263 -26.88 -16.07 9.63
C PHE A 263 -25.50 -16.69 9.89
N SER A 264 -25.46 -17.82 10.59
CA SER A 264 -24.22 -18.56 10.83
C SER A 264 -23.64 -19.12 9.52
N ALA A 265 -24.47 -19.69 8.64
CA ALA A 265 -24.03 -20.13 7.31
C ALA A 265 -23.50 -18.96 6.46
N LEU A 266 -24.20 -17.83 6.45
CA LEU A 266 -23.75 -16.63 5.75
C LEU A 266 -22.43 -16.09 6.31
N GLN A 267 -22.26 -16.04 7.63
CA GLN A 267 -20.99 -15.65 8.26
C GLN A 267 -19.82 -16.46 7.68
N ILE A 268 -19.94 -17.79 7.63
CA ILE A 268 -18.86 -18.67 7.14
C ILE A 268 -18.46 -18.27 5.73
N VAL A 269 -19.44 -18.05 4.84
CA VAL A 269 -19.22 -17.65 3.45
C VAL A 269 -18.50 -16.29 3.38
N PHE A 270 -19.03 -15.27 4.04
CA PHE A 270 -18.47 -13.90 4.02
C PHE A 270 -17.06 -13.84 4.60
N VAL A 271 -16.83 -14.49 5.74
CA VAL A 271 -15.51 -14.55 6.38
C VAL A 271 -14.49 -15.28 5.50
N SER A 272 -14.87 -16.40 4.90
CA SER A 272 -13.97 -17.18 4.05
C SER A 272 -13.62 -16.40 2.77
N LEU A 273 -14.63 -15.83 2.11
CA LEU A 273 -14.42 -15.02 0.91
C LEU A 273 -13.54 -13.80 1.21
N GLY A 274 -13.84 -13.05 2.28
CA GLY A 274 -13.03 -11.90 2.69
C GLY A 274 -11.59 -12.28 3.01
N SER A 275 -11.35 -13.43 3.62
CA SER A 275 -10.00 -13.93 3.94
C SER A 275 -9.18 -14.27 2.70
N VAL A 276 -9.80 -14.90 1.69
CA VAL A 276 -9.15 -15.19 0.41
C VAL A 276 -8.81 -13.90 -0.33
N LEU A 277 -9.78 -12.99 -0.47
CA LEU A 277 -9.58 -11.70 -1.13
C LEU A 277 -8.48 -10.87 -0.45
N LEU A 278 -8.45 -10.86 0.88
CA LEU A 278 -7.41 -10.19 1.66
C LEU A 278 -6.03 -10.76 1.38
N THR A 279 -5.92 -12.09 1.29
CA THR A 279 -4.64 -12.77 1.03
C THR A 279 -4.10 -12.42 -0.36
N VAL A 280 -4.97 -12.48 -1.38
CA VAL A 280 -4.62 -12.07 -2.74
C VAL A 280 -4.20 -10.59 -2.79
N GLY A 281 -4.97 -9.71 -2.14
CA GLY A 281 -4.65 -8.30 -2.05
C GLY A 281 -3.29 -8.03 -1.40
N MET A 282 -2.96 -8.74 -0.33
CA MET A 282 -1.68 -8.59 0.37
C MET A 282 -0.49 -9.15 -0.41
N ILE A 283 -0.67 -10.26 -1.15
CA ILE A 283 0.35 -10.75 -2.09
C ILE A 283 0.66 -9.69 -3.15
N ASN A 284 -0.38 -9.08 -3.74
CA ASN A 284 -0.21 -8.01 -4.72
C ASN A 284 0.53 -6.80 -4.13
N ILE A 285 0.19 -6.38 -2.91
CA ILE A 285 0.92 -5.31 -2.21
C ILE A 285 2.40 -5.69 -2.03
N VAL A 286 2.70 -6.92 -1.61
CA VAL A 286 4.10 -7.36 -1.45
C VAL A 286 4.85 -7.28 -2.78
N ILE A 287 4.28 -7.81 -3.86
CA ILE A 287 4.87 -7.74 -5.21
C ILE A 287 5.12 -6.29 -5.62
N ASP A 288 4.15 -5.39 -5.40
CA ASP A 288 4.29 -3.98 -5.74
C ASP A 288 5.39 -3.31 -4.90
N THR A 289 5.46 -3.58 -3.60
CA THR A 289 6.53 -3.03 -2.75
C THR A 289 7.92 -3.52 -3.14
N LEU A 290 8.06 -4.79 -3.56
CA LEU A 290 9.31 -5.34 -4.08
C LEU A 290 9.71 -4.69 -5.41
N ARG A 291 8.75 -4.43 -6.29
CA ARG A 291 8.99 -3.69 -7.56
C ARG A 291 9.36 -2.22 -7.31
N LEU A 292 8.79 -1.59 -6.29
CA LEU A 292 9.08 -0.21 -5.91
C LEU A 292 10.46 -0.04 -5.26
N TYR A 293 10.94 -1.05 -4.52
CA TYR A 293 12.21 -1.02 -3.79
C TYR A 293 13.41 -0.48 -4.61
N PRO A 294 13.77 -1.05 -5.77
CA PRO A 294 14.93 -0.57 -6.52
C PRO A 294 14.76 0.87 -7.02
N VAL A 295 13.53 1.32 -7.25
CA VAL A 295 13.23 2.69 -7.68
C VAL A 295 13.40 3.68 -6.53
N LEU A 296 13.04 3.28 -5.30
CA LEU A 296 13.18 4.12 -4.11
C LEU A 296 14.64 4.21 -3.62
N VAL A 297 15.41 3.13 -3.79
CA VAL A 297 16.79 3.05 -3.29
C VAL A 297 17.79 3.76 -4.20
N ARG A 298 17.54 3.78 -5.51
CA ARG A 298 18.39 4.51 -6.44
C ARG A 298 18.29 6.01 -6.13
N PRO A 299 19.43 6.71 -5.93
CA PRO A 299 19.39 8.16 -5.78
C PRO A 299 18.72 8.74 -7.03
N GLY A 300 17.70 9.58 -6.82
CA GLY A 300 17.06 10.28 -7.93
C GLY A 300 18.11 11.11 -8.65
N VAL A 301 18.12 11.07 -9.98
CA VAL A 301 18.97 11.97 -10.78
C VAL A 301 18.48 13.38 -10.50
N GLY A 302 19.24 14.14 -9.71
CA GLY A 302 18.88 15.51 -9.39
C GLY A 302 18.90 16.36 -10.65
N LEU A 303 18.09 17.41 -10.70
CA LEU A 303 18.26 18.47 -11.71
C LEU A 303 19.71 18.98 -11.71
N SER A 304 20.38 19.02 -10.56
CA SER A 304 21.82 19.30 -10.43
C SER A 304 22.72 18.26 -11.09
N ASP A 305 22.35 16.99 -11.13
CA ASP A 305 23.15 15.96 -11.82
C ASP A 305 22.96 16.07 -13.34
N ILE A 306 21.86 16.67 -13.76
CA ILE A 306 21.63 17.05 -15.15
C ILE A 306 22.49 18.30 -15.41
N PHE A 307 22.37 19.34 -14.58
CA PHE A 307 23.32 20.40 -14.18
C PHE A 307 24.82 20.18 -14.45
N GLU A 308 25.37 19.16 -13.81
CA GLU A 308 26.80 18.93 -13.75
C GLU A 308 27.35 18.52 -15.12
N THR A 309 28.43 19.18 -15.53
CA THR A 309 29.22 18.74 -16.70
C THR A 309 29.87 17.38 -16.39
N ASN A 310 30.17 16.58 -17.43
CA ASN A 310 30.84 15.29 -17.24
C ASN A 310 32.14 15.44 -16.44
N ASP A 311 32.88 16.53 -16.65
CA ASP A 311 34.10 16.85 -15.92
C ASP A 311 33.86 17.05 -14.41
N GLN A 312 32.74 17.67 -14.02
CA GLN A 312 32.39 17.83 -12.61
C GLN A 312 32.03 16.48 -11.97
N LYS A 313 31.30 15.62 -12.70
CA LYS A 313 31.00 14.26 -12.24
C LYS A 313 32.26 13.42 -12.05
N GLU A 314 33.19 13.47 -13.01
CA GLU A 314 34.47 12.76 -12.89
C GLU A 314 35.30 13.24 -11.70
N ARG A 315 35.33 14.54 -11.44
CA ARG A 315 36.01 15.10 -10.26
C ARG A 315 35.39 14.60 -8.96
N ARG A 316 34.06 14.53 -8.88
CA ARG A 316 33.34 14.06 -7.70
C ARG A 316 33.53 12.55 -7.48
N ALA A 317 33.51 11.75 -8.54
CA ALA A 317 33.77 10.31 -8.47
C ALA A 317 35.20 9.99 -8.03
N LYS A 318 36.18 10.85 -8.33
CA LYS A 318 37.55 10.73 -7.82
C LYS A 318 37.71 11.11 -6.35
N GLN A 319 36.71 11.80 -5.76
CA GLN A 319 36.74 12.29 -4.38
C GLN A 319 35.95 11.41 -3.40
N SER A 320 35.08 10.53 -3.89
CA SER A 320 34.28 9.57 -3.11
C SER A 320 34.95 8.20 -3.02
#